data_AF-A0A4U5PBC4-F1
#
_entry.id   AF-A0A4U5PBC4-F1
#
_cell.length_a   1.000
_cell.length_b   1.000
_cell.length_c   1.000
_cell.angle_alpha   90.00
_cell.angle_beta   90.00
_cell.angle_gamma   90.00
#
_symmetry.space_group_name_H-M   'P 1'
#
loop_
_entity.id
_entity.type
_entity.pdbx_description
1 polymer ?
#
loop_
_entity_poly.entity_id
_entity_poly.type
_entity_poly.pdbx_seq_one_letter_code
_entity_poly.pdbx_strand_id
1 'polypeptide(L)'
;MKFRFVGGMPCPDWILAEIAEFSKITAIKFKIWCSVVVDHIKLDDRQWGEEHMKRLNPDGNFEEKVMKGMIAALVFIFEKSAKSRCSAEDLEKEMQQLGLPSGAKGPLYL
;
A
#
# COMPACT_ATOMS: atom_id res chain seq x y z
N MET A 1 6.79 15.95 -8.76
CA MET A 1 6.42 16.40 -7.40
C MET A 1 7.32 15.71 -6.38
N LYS A 2 7.58 16.33 -5.22
CA LYS A 2 8.40 15.75 -4.14
C LYS A 2 7.48 15.26 -3.03
N PHE A 3 7.75 14.09 -2.47
CA PHE A 3 6.89 13.46 -1.46
C PHE A 3 7.67 13.24 -0.15
N ARG A 4 7.06 13.59 0.97
CA ARG A 4 7.62 13.43 2.32
C ARG A 4 7.85 11.98 2.65
N PHE A 5 6.95 11.07 2.24
CA PHE A 5 7.10 9.64 2.57
C PHE A 5 8.40 9.02 2.04
N VAL A 6 8.97 9.55 0.95
CA VAL A 6 10.28 9.15 0.41
C VAL A 6 11.41 10.12 0.77
N GLY A 7 11.23 10.97 1.78
CA GLY A 7 12.25 11.90 2.26
C GLY A 7 12.40 13.16 1.40
N GLY A 8 11.33 13.65 0.78
CA GLY A 8 11.35 14.86 -0.05
C GLY A 8 11.90 14.63 -1.46
N MET A 9 11.92 13.38 -1.92
CA MET A 9 12.35 12.96 -3.25
C MET A 9 11.15 12.72 -4.18
N PRO A 10 11.36 12.65 -5.51
CA PRO A 10 10.33 12.11 -6.40
C PRO A 10 9.97 10.67 -6.03
N CYS A 11 8.70 10.31 -6.24
CA CYS A 11 8.24 8.92 -6.08
C CYS A 11 8.90 8.05 -7.15
N PRO A 12 9.47 6.87 -6.83
CA PRO A 12 10.04 5.96 -7.81
C PRO A 12 8.99 5.45 -8.81
N ASP A 13 9.37 5.31 -10.09
CA ASP A 13 8.43 4.89 -11.15
C ASP A 13 7.81 3.51 -10.90
N TRP A 14 8.57 2.58 -10.33
CA TRP A 14 8.04 1.26 -10.00
C TRP A 14 6.95 1.32 -8.92
N ILE A 15 7.02 2.27 -7.96
CA ILE A 15 5.95 2.48 -6.99
C ILE A 15 4.70 3.01 -7.69
N LEU A 16 4.87 3.92 -8.66
CA LEU A 16 3.74 4.45 -9.43
C LEU A 16 3.02 3.35 -10.21
N ALA A 17 3.76 2.40 -10.79
CA ALA A 17 3.19 1.23 -11.45
C ALA A 17 2.33 0.40 -10.49
N GLU A 18 2.83 0.11 -9.28
CA GLU A 18 2.07 -0.65 -8.28
C GLU A 18 0.88 0.13 -7.70
N ILE A 19 0.96 1.46 -7.64
CA ILE A 19 -0.18 2.30 -7.26
C ILE A 19 -1.34 2.16 -8.25
N ALA A 20 -1.05 2.02 -9.54
CA ALA A 20 -2.08 1.73 -10.54
C ALA A 20 -2.73 0.35 -10.29
N GLU A 21 -2.00 -0.63 -9.76
CA GLU A 21 -2.56 -1.95 -9.40
C GLU A 21 -3.49 -1.85 -8.18
N PHE A 22 -3.18 -1.00 -7.18
CA PHE A 22 -4.09 -0.77 -6.04
C PHE A 22 -5.41 -0.14 -6.45
N SER A 23 -5.46 0.61 -7.55
CA SER A 23 -6.71 1.19 -8.06
C SER A 23 -7.72 0.13 -8.53
N LYS A 24 -7.26 -1.10 -8.80
CA LYS A 24 -8.07 -2.23 -9.26
C LYS A 24 -8.74 -3.01 -8.13
N ILE A 25 -8.39 -2.74 -6.87
CA ILE A 25 -8.97 -3.39 -5.70
C ILE A 25 -9.88 -2.44 -4.92
N THR A 26 -10.82 -3.00 -4.17
CA THR A 26 -11.71 -2.22 -3.31
C THR A 26 -10.93 -1.63 -2.12
N ALA A 27 -11.42 -0.53 -1.56
CA ALA A 27 -10.83 0.06 -0.35
C ALA A 27 -10.78 -0.92 0.84
N ILE A 28 -11.73 -1.86 0.93
CA ILE A 28 -11.74 -2.91 1.95
C ILE A 28 -10.56 -3.86 1.73
N LYS A 29 -10.36 -4.36 0.51
CA LYS A 29 -9.24 -5.25 0.17
C LYS A 29 -7.91 -4.52 0.39
N PHE A 30 -7.80 -3.25 0.00
CA PHE A 30 -6.61 -2.44 0.26
C PHE A 30 -6.30 -2.31 1.77
N LYS A 31 -7.31 -2.08 2.62
CA LYS A 31 -7.11 -2.05 4.09
C LYS A 31 -6.58 -3.38 4.63
N ILE A 32 -7.08 -4.52 4.13
CA ILE A 32 -6.59 -5.85 4.52
C ILE A 32 -5.10 -5.99 4.14
N TRP A 33 -4.74 -5.60 2.92
CA TRP A 33 -3.36 -5.60 2.44
C TRP A 33 -2.44 -4.77 3.34
N CYS A 34 -2.84 -3.53 3.66
CA CYS A 34 -2.09 -2.67 4.57
C CYS A 34 -1.90 -3.32 5.95
N SER A 35 -2.95 -3.91 6.53
CA SER A 35 -2.87 -4.57 7.83
C SER A 35 -1.88 -5.73 7.83
N VAL A 36 -2.00 -6.62 6.85
CA VAL A 36 -1.11 -7.80 6.72
C VAL A 36 0.34 -7.36 6.55
N VAL A 37 0.60 -6.38 5.67
CA VAL A 37 1.96 -5.86 5.44
C VAL A 37 2.53 -5.20 6.70
N VAL A 38 1.75 -4.40 7.42
CA VAL A 38 2.20 -3.77 8.65
C VAL A 38 2.53 -4.80 9.73
N ASP A 39 1.72 -5.85 9.86
CA ASP A 39 2.00 -6.93 10.81
C ASP A 39 3.30 -7.67 10.47
N HIS A 40 3.56 -7.94 9.18
CA HIS A 40 4.84 -8.51 8.73
C HIS A 40 6.04 -7.60 9.02
N ILE A 41 5.91 -6.29 8.78
CA ILE A 41 6.98 -5.32 9.09
C ILE A 41 7.27 -5.33 10.59
N LYS A 42 6.25 -5.39 11.45
CA LYS A 42 6.42 -5.39 12.92
C LYS A 42 7.10 -6.66 13.45
N LEU A 43 6.78 -7.80 12.84
CA LEU A 43 7.35 -9.09 13.23
C LEU A 43 8.75 -9.32 12.65
N ASP A 44 9.26 -8.39 11.82
CA ASP A 44 10.43 -8.54 10.94
C ASP A 44 10.37 -9.84 10.11
N ASP A 45 9.16 -10.33 9.85
CA ASP A 45 8.92 -11.50 9.04
C ASP A 45 8.81 -11.05 7.58
N ARG A 46 9.89 -11.25 6.84
CA ARG A 46 9.98 -10.88 5.43
C ARG A 46 9.58 -12.03 4.49
N GLN A 47 9.09 -13.14 5.03
CA GLN A 47 8.69 -14.29 4.24
C GLN A 47 7.22 -14.19 3.85
N TRP A 48 6.96 -14.27 2.55
CA TRP A 48 5.62 -14.24 1.97
C TRP A 48 5.29 -15.60 1.39
N GLY A 49 4.77 -16.49 2.25
CA GLY A 49 4.35 -17.85 1.89
C GLY A 49 2.96 -17.93 1.23
N GLU A 50 2.59 -19.15 0.82
CA GLU A 50 1.33 -19.44 0.11
C GLU A 50 0.08 -19.05 0.93
N GLU A 51 0.11 -19.22 2.25
CA GLU A 51 -0.99 -18.82 3.15
C GLU A 51 -1.28 -17.31 3.06
N HIS A 52 -0.23 -16.49 3.07
CA HIS A 52 -0.34 -15.04 2.96
C HIS A 52 -0.89 -14.63 1.60
N MET A 53 -0.43 -15.28 0.53
CA MET A 53 -0.92 -15.04 -0.83
C MET A 53 -2.42 -15.37 -0.94
N LYS A 54 -2.86 -16.50 -0.39
CA LYS A 54 -4.28 -16.87 -0.34
C LYS A 54 -5.11 -15.89 0.49
N ARG A 55 -4.58 -15.40 1.63
CA ARG A 55 -5.29 -14.42 2.46
C ARG A 55 -5.45 -13.08 1.75
N LEU A 56 -4.44 -12.64 0.99
CA LEU A 56 -4.45 -11.38 0.26
C LEU A 56 -5.27 -11.45 -1.04
N ASN A 57 -5.37 -12.64 -1.63
CA ASN A 57 -6.06 -12.88 -2.89
C ASN A 57 -6.83 -14.22 -2.87
N PRO A 58 -7.89 -14.31 -2.05
CA PRO A 58 -8.65 -15.55 -1.89
C PRO A 58 -9.36 -15.98 -3.19
N ASP A 59 -9.75 -15.01 -4.01
CA ASP A 59 -10.46 -15.23 -5.28
C ASP A 59 -9.53 -15.60 -6.44
N GLY A 60 -8.20 -15.53 -6.26
CA GLY A 60 -7.24 -15.85 -7.32
C GLY A 60 -7.18 -14.84 -8.48
N ASN A 61 -7.79 -13.65 -8.33
CA ASN A 61 -7.94 -12.67 -9.42
C ASN A 61 -6.66 -11.90 -9.78
N PHE A 62 -5.60 -12.01 -8.97
CA PHE A 62 -4.30 -11.40 -9.22
C PHE A 62 -3.22 -12.46 -9.46
N GLU A 63 -2.38 -12.22 -10.45
CA GLU A 63 -1.16 -13.00 -10.67
C GLU A 63 -0.19 -12.83 -9.50
N GLU A 64 0.51 -13.89 -9.13
CA GLU A 64 1.48 -13.87 -8.02
C GLU A 64 2.55 -12.79 -8.18
N LYS A 65 3.01 -12.56 -9.42
CA LYS A 65 3.99 -11.51 -9.72
C LYS A 65 3.47 -10.12 -9.37
N VAL A 66 2.22 -9.82 -9.76
CA VAL A 66 1.56 -8.54 -9.46
C VAL A 66 1.37 -8.40 -7.95
N MET A 67 0.93 -9.46 -7.28
CA MET A 67 0.78 -9.45 -5.83
C MET A 67 2.09 -9.14 -5.09
N LYS A 68 3.19 -9.78 -5.50
CA LYS A 68 4.51 -9.54 -4.92
C LYS A 68 4.98 -8.09 -5.15
N GLY A 69 4.68 -7.51 -6.32
CA GLY A 69 4.93 -6.09 -6.61
C GLY A 69 4.18 -5.17 -5.65
N MET A 70 2.88 -5.38 -5.51
CA MET A 70 2.01 -4.62 -4.61
C MET A 70 2.47 -4.74 -3.14
N ILE A 71 2.83 -5.94 -2.68
CA ILE A 71 3.39 -6.15 -1.34
C ILE A 71 4.68 -5.33 -1.17
N ALA A 72 5.61 -5.44 -2.11
CA ALA A 72 6.89 -4.73 -2.05
C ALA A 72 6.69 -3.21 -2.03
N ALA A 73 5.70 -2.70 -2.78
CA ALA A 73 5.34 -1.28 -2.77
C ALA A 73 4.82 -0.84 -1.40
N LEU A 74 3.90 -1.59 -0.77
CA LEU A 74 3.42 -1.26 0.58
C LEU A 74 4.54 -1.31 1.62
N VAL A 75 5.39 -2.33 1.58
CA VAL A 75 6.56 -2.44 2.46
C VAL A 75 7.45 -1.21 2.31
N PHE A 76 7.77 -0.85 1.08
CA PHE A 76 8.58 0.33 0.78
C PHE A 76 7.92 1.61 1.29
N ILE A 77 6.63 1.82 1.00
CA ILE A 77 5.88 3.01 1.43
C ILE A 77 5.91 3.11 2.95
N PHE A 78 5.55 2.07 3.69
CA PHE A 78 5.51 2.12 5.15
C PHE A 78 6.89 2.30 5.77
N GLU A 79 7.90 1.55 5.33
CA GLU A 79 9.26 1.70 5.85
C GLU A 79 9.82 3.11 5.56
N LYS A 80 9.63 3.63 4.35
CA LYS A 80 10.11 4.96 3.98
C LYS A 80 9.37 6.06 4.71
N SER A 81 8.05 5.93 4.89
CA SER A 81 7.24 6.85 5.70
C SER A 81 7.74 6.92 7.14
N ALA A 82 8.00 5.76 7.75
CA ALA A 82 8.55 5.69 9.10
C ALA A 82 9.96 6.31 9.18
N LYS A 83 10.86 5.95 8.24
CA LYS A 83 12.24 6.47 8.18
C LYS A 83 12.30 7.98 7.95
N SER A 84 11.38 8.52 7.16
CA SER A 84 11.28 9.95 6.84
C SER A 84 10.51 10.76 7.89
N ARG A 85 9.97 10.11 8.93
CA ARG A 85 9.08 10.72 9.94
C ARG A 85 7.88 11.42 9.30
N CYS A 86 7.38 10.87 8.21
CA CYS A 86 6.16 11.33 7.55
C CYS A 86 4.96 11.07 8.48
N SER A 87 4.13 12.08 8.71
CA SER A 87 2.90 11.91 9.49
C SER A 87 1.90 11.04 8.72
N ALA A 88 0.97 10.40 9.44
CA ALA A 88 -0.09 9.61 8.80
C ALA A 88 -0.98 10.48 7.91
N GLU A 89 -1.27 11.72 8.32
CA GLU A 89 -2.06 12.68 7.55
C GLU A 89 -1.35 13.11 6.25
N ASP A 90 -0.05 13.38 6.32
CA ASP A 90 0.73 13.71 5.12
C ASP A 90 0.81 12.50 4.19
N LEU A 91 1.05 11.31 4.74
CA LEU A 91 1.11 10.07 3.97
C LEU A 91 -0.21 9.82 3.23
N GLU A 92 -1.35 9.96 3.91
CA GLU A 92 -2.66 9.78 3.29
C GLU A 92 -2.88 10.77 2.14
N LYS A 93 -2.57 12.05 2.33
CA LYS A 93 -2.68 13.08 1.29
C LYS A 93 -1.77 12.78 0.10
N GLU A 94 -0.53 12.37 0.35
CA GLU A 94 0.43 12.01 -0.69
C GLU A 94 -0.02 10.78 -1.47
N MET A 95 -0.53 9.76 -0.78
CA MET A 95 -1.10 8.56 -1.42
C MET A 95 -2.31 8.91 -2.29
N GLN A 96 -3.21 9.78 -1.82
CA GLN A 96 -4.34 10.28 -2.61
C GLN A 96 -3.88 11.05 -3.86
N GLN A 97 -2.83 11.88 -3.75
CA GLN A 97 -2.24 12.59 -4.90
C GLN A 97 -1.64 11.63 -5.93
N LEU A 98 -1.14 10.47 -5.50
CA LEU A 98 -0.59 9.44 -6.37
C LEU A 98 -1.66 8.55 -7.03
N GLY A 99 -2.93 8.70 -6.63
CA GLY A 99 -4.06 7.97 -7.24
C GLY A 99 -4.61 6.83 -6.39
N LEU A 100 -4.17 6.67 -5.14
CA LEU A 100 -4.84 5.74 -4.22
C LEU A 100 -6.25 6.28 -3.89
N PRO A 101 -7.28 5.43 -3.91
CA PRO A 101 -8.65 5.86 -3.62
C PRO A 101 -8.71 6.41 -2.19
N SER A 102 -9.26 7.62 -2.03
CA SER A 102 -9.48 8.18 -0.70
C SER A 102 -10.47 7.29 0.05
N GLY A 103 -10.12 6.86 1.26
CA GLY A 103 -11.04 6.14 2.14
C GLY A 103 -12.26 6.96 2.60
N ALA A 104 -12.33 8.25 2.21
CA ALA A 104 -13.35 9.19 2.65
C ALA A 104 -13.87 10.04 1.48
N LYS A 105 -14.78 9.49 0.66
CA LYS A 105 -15.83 10.27 -0.03
C LYS A 105 -17.13 9.46 -0.12
N GLY A 106 -17.84 9.44 1.00
CA GLY A 106 -19.28 9.15 1.05
C GLY A 106 -19.82 9.85 2.29
N PRO A 107 -20.92 10.61 2.23
CA PRO A 107 -21.53 11.13 3.43
C PRO A 107 -22.04 9.94 4.26
N LEU A 108 -21.68 9.90 5.55
CA LEU A 108 -22.38 9.06 6.53
C LEU A 108 -23.79 9.66 6.72
N TYR A 109 -24.71 9.29 5.83
CA TYR A 109 -26.14 9.33 6.11
C TYR A 109 -26.59 7.90 6.41
N LEU A 110 -26.46 7.51 7.69
CA LEU A 110 -27.32 6.55 8.36
C LEU A 110 -27.60 7.10 9.76
#